data_AF-A0A445EDS5-F1
#
_entry.id   AF-A0A445EDS5-F1
#
_cell.length_a   1.000
_cell.length_b   1.000
_cell.length_c   1.000
_cell.angle_alpha   90.00
_cell.angle_beta   90.00
_cell.angle_gamma   90.00
#
_symmetry.space_group_name_H-M   'P 1'
#
loop_
_entity.id
_entity.type
_entity.pdbx_description
1 polymer ?
#
loop_
_entity_poly.entity_id
_entity_poly.type
_entity_poly.pdbx_seq_one_letter_code
_entity_poly.pdbx_strand_id
1 'polypeptide(L)'
;MEQLISDVSHFHHTPYYCEENVYLLCKKLCTDGIANAEGSDIFVVFISNEKKQIPLWNQKASHRADGVILWDYHVICIQINQGGGPPQVWDLDSSLPFPSPLPSYISETIRPSFKLFSDFNRLFRVVHAPIFLRCFASDRRHMKDSDGNWMQEPPQHEPIVAEGNDLN
;
A
#
# COMPACT_ATOMS: atom_id res chain seq x y z
N MET A 1 -5.59 4.86 23.15
CA MET A 1 -5.11 3.85 22.19
C MET A 1 -5.74 4.05 20.82
N GLU A 2 -7.07 4.06 20.67
CA GLU A 2 -7.73 4.28 19.36
C GLU A 2 -7.28 5.55 18.63
N GLN A 3 -7.15 6.67 19.35
CA GLN A 3 -6.75 7.96 18.78
C GLN A 3 -5.27 8.02 18.33
N LEU A 4 -4.42 7.11 18.83
CA LEU A 4 -3.00 7.01 18.46
C LEU A 4 -2.81 6.19 17.18
N ILE A 5 -3.71 5.23 16.95
CA ILE A 5 -3.71 4.31 15.80
C ILE A 5 -4.23 5.01 14.53
N SER A 6 -5.09 6.03 14.70
CA SER A 6 -5.70 6.75 13.59
C SER A 6 -4.84 7.88 12.99
N ASP A 7 -3.72 8.22 13.62
CA ASP A 7 -2.84 9.28 13.11
C ASP A 7 -1.81 8.71 12.14
N VAL A 8 -2.01 9.02 10.85
CA VAL A 8 -1.14 8.59 9.75
C VAL A 8 0.29 9.11 9.88
N SER A 9 0.52 10.22 10.61
CA SER A 9 1.83 10.84 10.76
C SER A 9 2.82 10.00 11.57
N HIS A 10 2.34 9.01 12.32
CA HIS A 10 3.18 8.05 13.03
C HIS A 10 3.85 7.01 12.11
N PHE A 11 3.40 6.90 10.86
CA PHE A 11 3.92 5.91 9.91
C PHE A 11 4.89 6.56 8.94
N HIS A 12 5.93 5.80 8.57
CA HIS A 12 6.84 6.23 7.53
C HIS A 12 6.09 6.32 6.20
N HIS A 13 6.22 7.45 5.51
CA HIS A 13 5.59 7.68 4.22
C HIS A 13 6.52 8.49 3.32
N THR A 14 6.87 7.90 2.19
CA THR A 14 7.50 8.58 1.06
C THR A 14 6.55 8.47 -0.14
N PRO A 15 5.98 9.59 -0.65
CA PRO A 15 5.10 9.55 -1.82
C PRO A 15 5.74 8.80 -2.99
N TYR A 16 4.93 8.05 -3.75
CA TYR A 16 5.36 7.22 -4.90
C TYR A 16 6.15 5.94 -4.58
N TYR A 17 6.45 5.66 -3.30
CA TYR A 17 7.10 4.42 -2.87
C TYR A 17 6.14 3.56 -2.01
N CYS A 18 4.90 3.39 -2.50
CA CYS A 18 3.82 2.73 -1.75
C CYS A 18 4.18 1.30 -1.31
N GLU A 19 4.98 0.58 -2.09
CA GLU A 19 5.50 -0.75 -1.77
C GLU A 19 6.45 -0.75 -0.55
N GLU A 20 7.34 0.24 -0.45
CA GLU A 20 8.25 0.38 0.70
C GLU A 20 7.50 0.92 1.92
N ASN A 21 6.57 1.86 1.71
CA ASN A 21 5.70 2.37 2.76
C ASN A 21 4.88 1.25 3.41
N VAL A 22 4.29 0.36 2.61
CA VAL A 22 3.53 -0.79 3.10
C VAL A 22 4.44 -1.82 3.80
N TYR A 23 5.66 -2.03 3.31
CA TYR A 23 6.64 -2.87 4.00
C TYR A 23 6.91 -2.38 5.43
N LEU A 24 7.21 -1.08 5.59
CA LEU A 24 7.50 -0.48 6.90
C LEU A 24 6.25 -0.43 7.78
N LEU A 25 5.08 -0.15 7.20
CA LEU A 25 3.79 -0.18 7.87
C LEU A 25 3.52 -1.57 8.46
N CYS A 26 3.67 -2.65 7.69
CA CYS A 26 3.49 -4.01 8.20
C CYS A 26 4.39 -4.29 9.40
N LYS A 27 5.69 -3.96 9.32
CA LYS A 27 6.62 -4.14 10.46
C LYS A 27 6.18 -3.33 11.69
N LYS A 28 5.72 -2.10 11.47
CA LYS A 28 5.25 -1.23 12.55
C LYS A 28 3.98 -1.76 13.21
N LEU A 29 3.00 -2.23 12.43
CA LEU A 29 1.78 -2.84 12.97
C LEU A 29 2.08 -4.05 13.86
N CYS A 30 3.03 -4.91 13.44
CA CYS A 30 3.49 -6.04 14.24
C CYS A 30 4.21 -5.59 15.52
N THR A 31 5.11 -4.60 15.40
CA THR A 31 5.91 -4.09 16.53
C THR A 31 5.06 -3.40 17.59
N ASP A 32 4.06 -2.62 17.16
CA ASP A 32 3.16 -1.88 18.04
C ASP A 32 2.06 -2.78 18.65
N GLY A 33 2.04 -4.08 18.33
CA GLY A 33 1.04 -5.04 18.82
C GLY A 33 -0.36 -4.81 18.25
N ILE A 34 -0.49 -4.05 17.16
CA ILE A 34 -1.75 -3.82 16.46
C ILE A 34 -2.14 -5.07 15.65
N ALA A 35 -1.14 -5.73 15.06
CA ALA A 35 -1.27 -6.99 14.33
C ALA A 35 -0.53 -8.12 15.04
N ASN A 36 -0.69 -9.36 14.56
CA ASN A 36 0.10 -10.48 15.07
C ASN A 36 1.59 -10.19 14.90
N ALA A 37 2.42 -10.66 15.85
CA ALA A 37 3.86 -10.39 15.86
C ALA A 37 4.55 -10.87 14.56
N GLU A 38 4.10 -12.00 14.02
CA GLU A 38 4.58 -12.56 12.75
C GLU A 38 3.89 -11.95 11.51
N GLY A 39 2.90 -11.07 11.68
CA GLY A 39 2.09 -10.51 10.60
C GLY A 39 1.13 -11.51 9.96
N SER A 40 0.80 -12.62 10.64
CA SER A 40 -0.02 -13.71 10.10
C SER A 40 -1.46 -13.31 9.75
N ASP A 41 -1.95 -12.22 10.33
CA ASP A 41 -3.24 -11.59 10.06
C ASP A 41 -3.16 -10.46 9.01
N ILE A 42 -2.00 -10.23 8.39
CA ILE A 42 -1.78 -9.17 7.41
C ILE A 42 -1.59 -9.74 5.99
N PHE A 43 -2.17 -9.03 5.01
CA PHE A 43 -1.97 -9.25 3.59
C PHE A 43 -1.57 -7.95 2.91
N VAL A 44 -0.55 -8.00 2.06
CA VAL A 44 -0.12 -6.91 1.19
C VAL A 44 -0.75 -7.11 -0.18
N VAL A 45 -1.41 -6.08 -0.70
CA VAL A 45 -2.14 -6.17 -1.96
C VAL A 45 -1.54 -5.17 -2.96
N PHE A 46 -0.96 -5.72 -4.02
CA PHE A 46 -0.56 -4.94 -5.19
C PHE A 46 -1.75 -4.84 -6.13
N ILE A 47 -2.06 -3.62 -6.55
CA ILE A 47 -3.16 -3.29 -7.45
C ILE A 47 -2.53 -2.72 -8.71
N SER A 48 -2.79 -3.31 -9.86
CA SER A 48 -2.31 -2.81 -11.17
C SER A 48 -3.09 -3.48 -12.29
N ASN A 49 -2.63 -3.33 -13.53
CA ASN A 49 -3.09 -4.08 -14.69
C ASN A 49 -2.01 -4.11 -15.77
N GLU A 50 -2.29 -4.77 -16.90
CA GLU A 50 -1.33 -4.90 -18.00
C GLU A 50 -0.92 -3.55 -18.61
N LYS A 51 -1.82 -2.55 -18.56
CA LYS A 51 -1.57 -1.21 -19.08
C LYS A 51 -0.90 -0.29 -18.09
N LYS A 52 -0.73 -0.70 -16.83
CA LYS A 52 -0.31 0.16 -15.72
C LYS A 52 -1.15 1.44 -15.68
N GLN A 53 -2.46 1.27 -15.70
CA GLN A 53 -3.44 2.35 -15.70
C GLN A 53 -4.66 1.90 -14.90
N ILE A 54 -4.64 2.12 -13.60
CA ILE A 54 -5.72 1.75 -12.68
C ILE A 54 -6.32 2.98 -11.99
N PRO A 55 -7.63 3.24 -12.14
CA PRO A 55 -8.27 4.33 -11.44
C PRO A 55 -8.60 3.93 -10.00
N LEU A 56 -8.15 4.74 -9.05
CA LEU A 56 -8.49 4.65 -7.62
C LEU A 56 -9.05 5.98 -7.14
N TRP A 57 -10.17 5.94 -6.42
CA TRP A 57 -10.85 7.11 -5.86
C TRP A 57 -10.43 7.39 -4.42
N ASN A 58 -10.70 8.61 -3.93
CA ASN A 58 -10.36 9.05 -2.58
C ASN A 58 -8.85 8.93 -2.30
N GLN A 59 -8.05 9.51 -3.18
CA GLN A 59 -6.58 9.51 -3.07
C GLN A 59 -6.08 10.92 -2.77
N LYS A 60 -5.20 11.07 -1.78
CA LYS A 60 -4.66 12.36 -1.31
C LYS A 60 -3.98 13.17 -2.43
N ALA A 61 -3.38 12.49 -3.40
CA ALA A 61 -2.71 13.12 -4.53
C ALA A 61 -3.69 13.72 -5.56
N SER A 62 -5.00 13.41 -5.49
CA SER A 62 -5.98 13.95 -6.44
C SER A 62 -6.23 15.43 -6.20
N HIS A 63 -6.01 16.23 -7.24
CA HIS A 63 -6.49 17.62 -7.32
C HIS A 63 -7.89 17.74 -7.91
N ARG A 64 -8.48 16.61 -8.34
CA ARG A 64 -9.82 16.58 -8.93
C ARG A 64 -10.89 16.49 -7.84
N ALA A 65 -12.04 17.12 -8.09
CA ALA A 65 -13.19 17.09 -7.18
C ALA A 65 -13.77 15.68 -6.95
N ASP A 66 -13.60 14.77 -7.90
CA ASP A 66 -14.00 13.36 -7.80
C ASP A 66 -12.95 12.50 -7.08
N GLY A 67 -11.80 13.05 -6.69
CA GLY A 67 -10.80 12.35 -5.88
C GLY A 67 -10.06 11.21 -6.59
N VAL A 68 -10.17 11.09 -7.92
CA VAL A 68 -9.59 9.97 -8.69
C VAL A 68 -8.14 10.22 -9.10
N ILE A 69 -7.30 9.21 -8.94
CA ILE A 69 -5.95 9.13 -9.53
C ILE A 69 -5.88 7.92 -10.45
N LEU A 70 -5.15 8.07 -11.55
CA LEU A 70 -4.76 6.97 -12.43
C LEU A 70 -3.34 6.53 -12.06
N TRP A 71 -3.23 5.42 -11.34
CA TRP A 71 -1.95 4.85 -10.90
C TRP A 71 -1.41 3.86 -11.93
N ASP A 72 -0.10 3.72 -11.99
CA ASP A 72 0.57 2.62 -12.68
C ASP A 72 0.46 1.32 -11.87
N TYR A 73 0.71 1.41 -10.58
CA TYR A 73 0.30 0.45 -9.56
C TYR A 73 0.09 1.16 -8.22
N HIS A 74 -0.58 0.50 -7.29
CA HIS A 74 -0.68 0.94 -5.90
C HIS A 74 -0.55 -0.26 -4.96
N VAL A 75 -0.06 -0.04 -3.75
CA VAL A 75 0.10 -1.08 -2.74
C VAL A 75 -0.61 -0.68 -1.46
N ILE A 76 -1.43 -1.59 -0.93
CA ILE A 76 -2.14 -1.41 0.33
C ILE A 76 -1.90 -2.59 1.28
N CYS A 77 -2.11 -2.36 2.57
CA CYS A 77 -2.10 -3.41 3.58
C CYS A 77 -3.53 -3.71 4.04
N ILE A 78 -3.91 -4.99 4.09
CA ILE A 78 -5.18 -5.46 4.64
C ILE A 78 -4.88 -6.27 5.90
N GLN A 79 -5.47 -5.88 7.02
CA GLN A 79 -5.38 -6.60 8.28
C GLN A 79 -6.72 -7.27 8.60
N ILE A 80 -6.68 -8.58 8.88
CA ILE A 80 -7.84 -9.33 9.35
C ILE A 80 -8.03 -9.09 10.84
N ASN A 81 -9.17 -8.53 11.23
CA ASN A 81 -9.49 -8.29 12.63
C ASN A 81 -9.88 -9.60 13.33
N GLN A 82 -9.14 -10.01 14.36
CA GLN A 82 -9.44 -11.22 15.14
C GLN A 82 -10.62 -11.05 16.11
N GLY A 83 -11.05 -9.81 16.39
CA GLY A 83 -12.18 -9.47 17.25
C GLY A 83 -13.56 -9.50 16.57
N GLY A 84 -13.66 -10.06 15.35
CA GLY A 84 -14.94 -10.26 14.64
C GLY A 84 -15.47 -9.03 13.87
N GLY A 85 -14.75 -7.90 13.90
CA GLY A 85 -15.03 -6.75 13.04
C GLY A 85 -14.62 -6.98 11.58
N PRO A 86 -15.01 -6.09 10.65
CA PRO A 86 -14.55 -6.18 9.28
C PRO A 86 -13.02 -6.04 9.21
N PRO A 87 -12.37 -6.67 8.22
CA PRO A 87 -10.96 -6.39 7.91
C PRO A 87 -10.72 -4.90 7.71
N GLN A 88 -9.52 -4.46 8.03
CA GLN A 88 -9.09 -3.06 7.95
C GLN A 88 -8.11 -2.89 6.79
N VAL A 89 -8.26 -1.81 6.04
CA VAL A 89 -7.35 -1.38 4.98
C VAL A 89 -6.52 -0.23 5.50
N TRP A 90 -5.21 -0.41 5.40
CA TRP A 90 -4.20 0.56 5.72
C TRP A 90 -3.58 1.06 4.41
N ASP A 91 -4.05 2.21 3.97
CA ASP A 91 -3.60 2.90 2.75
C ASP A 91 -3.15 4.31 3.14
N LEU A 92 -1.84 4.54 3.10
CA LEU A 92 -1.23 5.81 3.51
C LEU A 92 -1.55 6.95 2.52
N ASP A 93 -1.96 6.63 1.30
CA ASP A 93 -2.30 7.58 0.24
C ASP A 93 -3.81 7.82 0.11
N SER A 94 -4.63 7.13 0.90
CA SER A 94 -6.09 7.32 0.92
C SER A 94 -6.54 8.57 1.67
N SER A 95 -7.57 9.24 1.17
CA SER A 95 -8.27 10.32 1.88
C SER A 95 -9.45 9.80 2.74
N LEU A 96 -9.70 8.50 2.76
CA LEU A 96 -10.68 7.85 3.65
C LEU A 96 -10.12 7.77 5.09
N PRO A 97 -10.94 7.39 6.10
CA PRO A 97 -10.45 7.13 7.44
C PRO A 97 -9.27 6.16 7.46
N PHE A 98 -8.35 6.34 8.41
CA PHE A 98 -7.15 5.51 8.52
C PHE A 98 -7.12 4.82 9.89
N PRO A 99 -7.11 3.47 9.95
CA PRO A 99 -7.43 2.56 8.85
C PRO A 99 -8.91 2.64 8.41
N SER A 100 -9.19 2.16 7.20
CA SER A 100 -10.55 2.10 6.64
C SER A 100 -11.13 0.69 6.77
N PRO A 101 -12.40 0.51 7.17
CA PRO A 101 -13.07 -0.78 7.03
C PRO A 101 -13.09 -1.24 5.56
N LEU A 102 -12.71 -2.49 5.30
CA LEU A 102 -12.59 -3.04 3.94
C LEU A 102 -13.85 -2.86 3.08
N PRO A 103 -15.09 -3.09 3.58
CA PRO A 103 -16.29 -2.83 2.78
C PRO A 103 -16.40 -1.39 2.29
N SER A 104 -16.08 -0.42 3.14
CA SER A 104 -16.09 1.01 2.79
C SER A 104 -14.98 1.34 1.79
N TYR A 105 -13.75 0.85 2.02
CA TYR A 105 -12.65 1.07 1.08
C TYR A 105 -12.96 0.50 -0.31
N ILE A 106 -13.56 -0.69 -0.40
CA ILE A 106 -13.98 -1.27 -1.69
C ILE A 106 -15.06 -0.41 -2.35
N SER A 107 -16.09 0.01 -1.61
CA SER A 107 -17.20 0.76 -2.21
C SER A 107 -16.80 2.17 -2.64
N GLU A 108 -15.84 2.79 -1.94
CA GLU A 108 -15.46 4.20 -2.12
C GLU A 108 -14.19 4.39 -2.95
N THR A 109 -13.16 3.55 -2.78
CA THR A 109 -11.89 3.65 -3.53
C THR A 109 -11.87 2.75 -4.75
N ILE A 110 -12.33 1.50 -4.65
CA ILE A 110 -12.36 0.57 -5.79
C ILE A 110 -13.62 0.78 -6.64
N ARG A 111 -14.76 1.14 -6.04
CA ARG A 111 -16.02 1.44 -6.74
C ARG A 111 -16.38 0.40 -7.83
N PRO A 112 -16.54 -0.90 -7.51
CA PRO A 112 -16.80 -1.94 -8.52
C PRO A 112 -18.12 -1.74 -9.30
N SER A 113 -19.06 -0.94 -8.77
CA SER A 113 -20.28 -0.55 -9.46
C SER A 113 -20.06 0.48 -10.58
N PHE A 114 -18.92 1.18 -10.58
CA PHE A 114 -18.54 2.11 -11.65
C PHE A 114 -18.02 1.31 -12.84
N LYS A 115 -18.69 1.43 -14.00
CA LYS A 115 -18.30 0.70 -15.21
C LYS A 115 -17.05 1.32 -15.82
N LEU A 116 -15.96 0.56 -15.79
CA LEU A 116 -14.71 0.91 -16.45
C LEU A 116 -14.64 0.32 -17.86
N PHE A 117 -13.86 0.96 -18.73
CA PHE A 117 -13.36 0.27 -19.93
C PHE A 117 -12.45 -0.88 -19.50
N SER A 118 -12.40 -1.94 -20.31
CA SER A 118 -11.64 -3.16 -20.02
C SER A 118 -10.18 -2.88 -19.65
N ASP A 119 -9.58 -1.91 -20.33
CA ASP A 119 -8.17 -1.53 -20.18
C ASP A 119 -7.85 -0.92 -18.81
N PHE A 120 -8.87 -0.44 -18.09
CA PHE A 120 -8.74 0.12 -16.74
C PHE A 120 -9.16 -0.86 -15.64
N ASN A 121 -9.54 -2.09 -15.99
CA ASN A 121 -9.85 -3.10 -14.98
C ASN A 121 -8.64 -3.34 -14.09
N ARG A 122 -8.88 -3.45 -12.79
CA ARG A 122 -7.83 -3.66 -11.78
C ARG A 122 -7.66 -5.15 -11.52
N LEU A 123 -6.41 -5.58 -11.46
CA LEU A 123 -5.98 -6.88 -10.98
C LEU A 123 -5.35 -6.70 -9.59
N PHE A 124 -5.54 -7.70 -8.75
CA PHE A 124 -5.09 -7.68 -7.36
C PHE A 124 -4.18 -8.88 -7.11
N ARG A 125 -2.92 -8.62 -6.76
CA ARG A 125 -2.00 -9.65 -6.28
C ARG A 125 -1.93 -9.54 -4.76
N VAL A 126 -2.53 -10.52 -4.09
CA VAL A 126 -2.56 -10.62 -2.63
C VAL A 126 -1.39 -11.48 -2.16
N VAL A 127 -0.57 -10.94 -1.26
CA VAL A 127 0.63 -11.59 -0.71
C VAL A 127 0.51 -11.63 0.81
N HIS A 128 0.75 -12.78 1.43
CA HIS A 128 0.75 -12.89 2.88
C HIS A 128 1.96 -12.14 3.46
N ALA A 129 1.76 -11.34 4.51
CA ALA A 129 2.82 -10.46 5.02
C ALA A 129 4.10 -11.17 5.48
N PRO A 130 4.08 -12.35 6.14
CA PRO A 130 5.32 -13.08 6.45
C PRO A 130 6.16 -13.42 5.23
N ILE A 131 5.51 -13.72 4.09
CA ILE A 131 6.23 -13.95 2.82
C ILE A 131 6.75 -12.63 2.26
N PHE A 132 5.91 -11.59 2.27
CA PHE A 132 6.30 -10.27 1.77
C PHE A 132 7.49 -9.70 2.54
N LEU A 133 7.45 -9.68 3.87
CA LEU A 133 8.49 -9.12 4.72
C LEU A 133 9.84 -9.84 4.57
N ARG A 134 9.81 -11.15 4.30
CA ARG A 134 11.00 -11.97 4.07
C ARG A 134 11.56 -11.82 2.66
N CYS A 135 10.69 -11.81 1.65
CA CYS A 135 11.10 -11.96 0.25
C CYS A 135 11.10 -10.65 -0.55
N PHE A 136 10.49 -9.58 -0.05
CA PHE A 136 10.43 -8.31 -0.77
C PHE A 136 11.81 -7.66 -0.84
N ALA A 137 12.14 -7.15 -2.02
CA ALA A 137 13.32 -6.35 -2.26
C ALA A 137 13.00 -5.25 -3.28
N SER A 138 13.54 -4.06 -3.06
CA SER A 138 13.45 -2.91 -3.95
C SER A 138 14.81 -2.25 -4.01
N ASP A 139 15.41 -2.24 -5.20
CA ASP A 139 16.61 -1.43 -5.50
C ASP A 139 16.26 -0.04 -6.06
N ARG A 140 14.95 0.29 -6.08
CA ARG A 140 14.37 1.57 -6.53
C ARG A 140 14.68 1.97 -7.97
N ARG A 141 15.28 1.11 -8.80
CA ARG A 141 15.65 1.46 -10.18
C ARG A 141 14.46 1.84 -11.05
N HIS A 142 13.28 1.30 -10.75
CA HIS A 142 12.05 1.64 -11.46
C HIS A 142 11.62 3.11 -11.26
N MET A 143 12.17 3.79 -10.24
CA MET A 143 11.94 5.22 -9.97
C MET A 143 13.01 6.13 -10.58
N LYS A 144 13.89 5.59 -11.42
CA LYS A 144 14.86 6.36 -12.19
C LYS A 144 14.42 6.52 -13.65
N ASP A 145 14.66 7.69 -14.22
CA ASP A 145 14.47 7.93 -15.65
C ASP A 145 15.59 7.29 -16.49
N SER A 146 15.52 7.46 -17.82
CA SER A 146 16.50 6.92 -18.75
C SER A 146 17.92 7.48 -18.57
N ASP A 147 18.04 8.67 -17.97
CA ASP A 147 19.31 9.34 -17.70
C ASP A 147 19.85 8.99 -16.30
N GLY A 148 19.10 8.21 -15.52
CA GLY A 148 19.46 7.77 -14.18
C GLY A 148 19.09 8.76 -13.07
N ASN A 149 18.35 9.83 -13.38
CA ASN A 149 17.85 10.77 -12.38
C ASN A 149 16.61 10.21 -11.68
N TRP A 150 16.39 10.61 -10.44
CA TRP A 150 15.18 10.24 -9.71
C TRP A 150 13.95 10.94 -10.30
N MET A 151 12.93 10.17 -10.67
CA MET A 151 11.63 10.71 -11.05
C MET A 151 10.92 11.34 -9.85
N GLN A 152 11.16 10.78 -8.65
CA GLN A 152 10.70 11.27 -7.35
C GLN A 152 11.75 10.95 -6.29
N GLU A 153 11.97 11.87 -5.36
CA GLU A 153 12.98 11.72 -4.30
C GLU A 153 12.77 10.41 -3.51
N PRO A 154 13.83 9.57 -3.36
CA PRO A 154 13.70 8.29 -2.70
C PRO A 154 13.59 8.42 -1.17
N PRO A 155 13.11 7.35 -0.49
CA PRO A 155 13.18 7.28 0.97
C PRO A 155 14.62 7.41 1.47
N GLN A 156 14.79 8.06 2.62
CA GLN A 156 16.12 8.34 3.21
C GLN A 156 16.82 7.09 3.79
N HIS A 157 16.07 6.01 4.00
CA HIS A 157 16.66 4.74 4.44
C HIS A 157 17.25 3.97 3.24
N GLU A 158 18.16 3.06 3.55
CA GLU A 158 18.75 2.15 2.55
C GLU A 158 17.67 1.32 1.82
N PRO A 159 17.91 0.92 0.56
CA PRO A 159 17.00 0.06 -0.19
C PRO A 159 16.67 -1.23 0.57
N ILE A 160 15.43 -1.70 0.42
CA ILE A 160 14.99 -2.93 1.10
C ILE A 160 15.58 -4.14 0.37
N VAL A 161 16.28 -4.99 1.11
CA VAL A 161 16.81 -6.27 0.64
C VAL A 161 16.04 -7.43 1.26
N ALA A 162 15.84 -8.49 0.50
CA ALA A 162 15.22 -9.72 0.99
C ALA A 162 16.16 -10.43 1.98
N GLU A 163 15.58 -11.11 2.98
CA GLU A 163 16.35 -11.89 3.94
C GLU A 163 17.15 -12.98 3.21
N GLY A 164 18.46 -13.06 3.48
CA GLY A 164 19.37 -14.02 2.85
C GLY A 164 20.07 -13.54 1.57
N ASN A 165 19.82 -12.29 1.13
CA ASN A 165 20.55 -11.64 0.03
C ASN A 165 21.62 -10.64 0.53
N ASP A 166 22.19 -10.88 1.72
CA ASP A 166 23.47 -10.26 2.08
C ASP A 166 24.53 -10.78 1.09
N LEU A 167 24.68 -10.06 -0.02
CA LEU A 167 25.74 -10.29 -0.98
C LEU A 167 27.06 -9.99 -0.26
N ASN A 168 27.80 -11.06 0.06
CA ASN A 168 29.25 -11.01 0.23
C ASN A 168 29.92 -10.35 -0.99
#